data_AF-A0A193GHL6-F1
#
_entry.id   AF-A0A193GHL6-F1
#
_cell.length_a   1.000
_cell.length_b   1.000
_cell.length_c   1.000
_cell.angle_alpha   90.00
_cell.angle_beta   90.00
_cell.angle_gamma   90.00
#
_symmetry.space_group_name_H-M   'P 1'
#
loop_
_entity.id
_entity.type
_entity.pdbx_description
1 polymer ?
#
loop_
_entity_poly.entity_id
_entity_poly.type
_entity_poly.pdbx_seq_one_letter_code
_entity_poly.pdbx_strand_id
1 'polypeptide(L)'
;MGSHKLGLALLVAALVGASFVAGQVVGARDAKLFRAYDQKRESMMARSCGTHATLWRRASTGQYGCLSMNADGDSVIAPVFDAPVLSARR
;
A
#
# COMPACT_ATOMS: atom_id res chain seq x y z
N MET A 1 -53.02 4.76 8.08
CA MET A 1 -52.05 4.57 6.96
C MET A 1 -50.62 5.05 7.27
N GLY A 2 -50.25 5.38 8.51
CA GLY A 2 -48.91 5.91 8.86
C GLY A 2 -47.87 4.88 9.32
N SER A 3 -48.27 3.85 10.08
CA SER A 3 -47.32 2.94 10.75
C SER A 3 -46.49 2.05 9.81
N HIS A 4 -47.05 1.63 8.67
CA HIS A 4 -46.32 0.78 7.71
C HIS A 4 -45.21 1.55 6.98
N LYS A 5 -45.39 2.85 6.75
CA LYS A 5 -44.38 3.71 6.09
C LYS A 5 -43.18 3.96 7.00
N LEU A 6 -43.42 4.16 8.30
CA LEU A 6 -42.37 4.27 9.31
C LEU A 6 -41.58 2.97 9.47
N GLY A 7 -42.25 1.82 9.51
CA GLY A 7 -41.60 0.51 9.60
C GLY A 7 -40.67 0.24 8.40
N LEU A 8 -41.13 0.54 7.19
CA LEU A 8 -40.31 0.37 5.98
C LEU A 8 -39.08 1.31 5.98
N ALA A 9 -39.26 2.58 6.37
CA ALA A 9 -38.17 3.55 6.41
C ALA A 9 -37.07 3.16 7.41
N LEU A 10 -37.45 2.66 8.61
CA LEU A 10 -36.51 2.16 9.60
C LEU A 10 -35.73 0.94 9.07
N LEU A 11 -36.41 0.03 8.37
CA LEU A 11 -35.78 -1.17 7.83
C LEU A 11 -34.77 -0.83 6.72
N VAL A 12 -35.10 0.12 5.84
CA VAL A 12 -34.17 0.62 4.81
C VAL A 12 -32.96 1.31 5.46
N ALA A 13 -33.19 2.18 6.44
CA ALA A 13 -32.10 2.85 7.15
C ALA A 13 -31.16 1.86 7.86
N ALA A 14 -31.71 0.81 8.47
CA ALA A 14 -30.93 -0.25 9.10
C ALA A 14 -30.09 -1.03 8.07
N LEU A 15 -30.65 -1.38 6.91
CA LEU A 15 -29.93 -2.07 5.84
C LEU A 15 -28.79 -1.23 5.27
N VAL A 16 -29.03 0.07 5.03
CA VAL A 16 -28.00 1.00 4.56
C VAL A 16 -26.91 1.15 5.61
N GLY A 17 -27.27 1.36 6.88
CA GLY A 17 -26.31 1.45 7.98
C GLY A 17 -25.46 0.18 8.13
N ALA A 18 -26.08 -1.00 8.06
CA ALA A 18 -25.38 -2.28 8.11
C ALA A 18 -24.38 -2.45 6.95
N SER A 19 -24.78 -2.08 5.72
CA SER A 19 -23.91 -2.15 4.54
C SER A 19 -22.69 -1.21 4.66
N PHE A 20 -22.88 -0.01 5.21
CA PHE A 20 -21.79 0.94 5.44
C PHE A 20 -20.79 0.40 6.47
N VAL A 21 -21.27 -0.14 7.59
CA VAL A 21 -20.41 -0.73 8.63
C VAL A 21 -19.64 -1.92 8.06
N ALA A 22 -20.29 -2.80 7.30
CA ALA A 22 -19.62 -3.91 6.64
C ALA A 22 -18.50 -3.42 5.69
N GLY A 23 -18.77 -2.36 4.91
CA GLY A 23 -17.78 -1.74 4.04
C GLY A 23 -16.55 -1.19 4.79
N GLN A 24 -16.77 -0.52 5.93
CA GLN A 24 -15.68 0.00 6.78
C GLN A 24 -14.81 -1.14 7.32
N VAL A 25 -15.42 -2.26 7.73
CA VAL A 25 -14.68 -3.43 8.23
C VAL A 25 -13.83 -4.08 7.14
N VAL A 26 -14.40 -4.26 5.94
CA VAL A 26 -13.65 -4.81 4.79
C VAL A 26 -12.51 -3.86 4.41
N GLY A 27 -12.76 -2.56 4.28
CA GLY A 27 -11.72 -1.58 3.97
C GLY A 27 -10.58 -1.57 4.99
N ALA A 28 -10.88 -1.69 6.28
CA ALA A 28 -9.85 -1.77 7.33
C ALA A 28 -9.02 -3.07 7.22
N ARG A 29 -9.65 -4.20 6.87
CA ARG A 29 -8.96 -5.48 6.65
C ARG A 29 -8.06 -5.43 5.41
N ASP A 30 -8.56 -4.85 4.32
CA ASP A 30 -7.80 -4.70 3.08
C ASP A 30 -6.61 -3.78 3.29
N ALA A 31 -6.78 -2.64 3.97
CA ALA A 31 -5.68 -1.75 4.32
C ALA A 31 -4.59 -2.46 5.13
N LYS A 32 -4.97 -3.33 6.06
CA LYS A 32 -4.02 -4.16 6.82
C LYS A 32 -3.28 -5.14 5.90
N LEU A 33 -4.00 -5.79 4.99
CA LEU A 33 -3.43 -6.76 4.07
C LEU A 33 -2.43 -6.09 3.11
N PHE A 34 -2.80 -4.96 2.51
CA PHE A 34 -1.92 -4.20 1.61
C PHE A 34 -0.65 -3.74 2.32
N ARG A 35 -0.76 -3.21 3.55
CA ARG A 35 0.43 -2.85 4.35
C ARG A 35 1.35 -4.05 4.60
N ALA A 36 0.80 -5.23 4.88
CA ALA A 36 1.60 -6.43 5.07
C ALA A 36 2.29 -6.89 3.77
N TYR A 37 1.61 -6.77 2.63
CA TYR A 37 2.21 -7.04 1.32
C TYR A 37 3.31 -6.04 0.98
N ASP A 38 3.09 -4.75 1.22
CA ASP A 38 4.09 -3.70 0.98
C ASP A 38 5.34 -3.94 1.84
N GLN A 39 5.17 -4.21 3.14
CA GLN A 39 6.29 -4.55 4.03
C GLN A 39 7.06 -5.79 3.56
N LYS A 40 6.34 -6.84 3.14
CA LYS A 40 6.98 -8.04 2.62
C LYS A 40 7.77 -7.73 1.34
N ARG A 41 7.19 -6.96 0.41
CA ARG A 41 7.85 -6.56 -0.84
C ARG A 41 9.08 -5.69 -0.57
N GLU A 42 8.97 -4.69 0.29
CA GLU A 42 10.10 -3.85 0.73
C GLU A 42 11.20 -4.70 1.36
N SER A 43 10.86 -5.71 2.18
CA SER A 43 11.86 -6.62 2.75
C SER A 43 12.59 -7.45 1.70
N MET A 44 11.91 -7.84 0.61
CA MET A 44 12.55 -8.57 -0.50
C MET A 44 13.46 -7.65 -1.31
N MET A 45 13.05 -6.40 -1.57
CA MET A 45 13.91 -5.41 -2.22
C MET A 45 15.11 -5.05 -1.35
N ALA A 46 14.94 -4.90 -0.04
CA ALA A 46 16.05 -4.61 0.85
C ALA A 46 17.09 -5.73 0.84
N ARG A 47 16.67 -6.99 0.72
CA ARG A 47 17.59 -8.13 0.57
C ARG A 47 18.40 -8.07 -0.73
N SER A 48 17.85 -7.51 -1.82
CA SER A 48 18.60 -7.41 -3.08
C SER A 48 19.71 -6.35 -3.03
N CYS A 49 19.65 -5.41 -2.06
CA CYS A 49 20.72 -4.44 -1.82
C CYS A 49 21.98 -5.03 -1.17
N GLY A 50 21.94 -6.27 -0.70
CA GLY A 50 23.07 -6.90 0.00
C GLY A 50 23.28 -6.34 1.41
N THR A 51 24.45 -6.60 1.99
CA THR A 51 24.76 -6.30 3.40
C THR A 51 25.30 -4.88 3.65
N HIS A 52 25.79 -4.21 2.60
CA HIS A 52 26.49 -2.92 2.70
C HIS A 52 25.66 -1.73 2.24
N ALA A 53 24.41 -1.96 1.85
CA ALA A 53 23.50 -0.93 1.38
C ALA A 53 22.13 -1.06 2.05
N THR A 54 21.43 0.06 2.17
CA THR A 54 20.09 0.14 2.74
C THR A 54 19.08 0.49 1.66
N LEU A 55 17.88 -0.09 1.73
CA LEU A 55 16.80 0.29 0.82
C LEU A 55 16.39 1.73 1.11
N TRP A 56 16.52 2.58 0.10
CA TRP A 56 16.12 3.96 0.09
C TRP A 56 14.94 4.16 -0.85
N ARG A 57 13.98 4.99 -0.45
CA ARG A 57 12.79 5.33 -1.25
C ARG A 57 12.76 6.82 -1.54
N ARG A 58 12.68 7.17 -2.82
CA ARG A 58 12.52 8.55 -3.26
C ARG A 58 11.12 9.06 -2.90
N ALA A 59 11.02 10.09 -2.07
CA ALA A 59 9.74 10.63 -1.63
C ALA A 59 8.86 11.17 -2.77
N SER A 60 9.46 11.77 -3.82
CA SER A 60 8.72 12.40 -4.92
C SER A 60 8.14 11.42 -5.94
N THR A 61 8.85 10.32 -6.24
CA THR A 61 8.44 9.36 -7.27
C THR A 61 8.04 8.00 -6.70
N GLY A 62 8.31 7.76 -5.41
CA GLY A 62 8.13 6.47 -4.75
C GLY A 62 9.11 5.38 -5.21
N GLN A 63 10.09 5.70 -6.06
CA GLN A 63 11.06 4.74 -6.58
C GLN A 63 12.04 4.27 -5.50
N TYR A 64 12.44 3.01 -5.58
CA TYR A 64 13.39 2.39 -4.66
C TYR A 64 14.81 2.33 -5.25
N GLY A 65 15.80 2.45 -4.37
CA GLY A 65 17.21 2.30 -4.68
C GLY A 65 17.97 1.75 -3.49
N CYS A 66 19.14 1.17 -3.72
CA CYS A 66 20.08 0.77 -2.68
C CYS A 66 21.03 1.94 -2.42
N LEU A 67 20.96 2.47 -1.20
CA LEU A 67 21.84 3.53 -0.71
C LEU A 67 23.05 2.91 -0.02
N SER A 68 24.23 3.19 -0.53
CA SER A 68 25.50 2.93 0.14
C SER A 68 26.11 4.25 0.58
N MET A 69 26.64 4.30 1.81
CA MET A 69 27.37 5.45 2.33
C MET A 69 28.79 5.04 2.68
N ASN A 70 29.77 5.86 2.32
CA ASN A 70 31.17 5.67 2.77
C ASN A 70 31.38 6.32 4.15
N ALA A 71 32.56 6.10 4.74
CA ALA A 71 32.91 6.67 6.04
C ALA A 71 33.04 8.21 6.02
N ASP A 72 33.33 8.77 4.85
CA ASP A 72 33.51 10.21 4.63
C ASP A 72 32.18 10.96 4.46
N GLY A 73 31.06 10.23 4.36
CA GLY A 73 29.71 10.77 4.25
C GLY A 73 29.17 10.88 2.82
N ASP A 74 29.96 10.53 1.80
CA ASP A 74 29.47 10.40 0.44
C ASP A 74 28.49 9.24 0.32
N SER A 75 27.51 9.40 -0.57
CA SER A 75 26.49 8.39 -0.79
C SER A 75 26.25 8.12 -2.25
N VAL A 76 25.99 6.86 -2.57
CA VAL A 76 25.62 6.40 -3.92
C VAL A 76 24.29 5.67 -3.81
N ILE A 77 23.36 6.01 -4.70
CA ILE A 77 22.06 5.34 -4.81
C ILE A 77 22.05 4.55 -6.12
N ALA A 78 22.11 3.23 -6.02
CA ALA A 78 21.90 2.33 -7.14
C ALA A 78 20.40 2.03 -7.30
N PRO A 79 19.78 2.18 -8.48
CA PRO A 79 18.36 1.90 -8.66
C PRO A 79 18.05 0.41 -8.45
N VAL A 80 16.95 0.11 -7.75
CA VAL A 80 16.39 -1.26 -7.69
C VAL A 80 15.32 -1.35 -8.77
N PHE A 81 15.64 -2.05 -9.86
CA PHE A 81 14.66 -2.29 -10.92
C PHE A 81 13.72 -3.41 -10.49
N ASP A 82 12.48 -3.04 -10.20
CA ASP A 82 11.52 -3.91 -9.54
C ASP A 82 10.66 -4.75 -10.50
N ALA A 83 10.96 -4.72 -11.82
CA ALA A 83 10.37 -5.56 -12.85
C ALA A 83 11.13 -5.42 -14.19
N PRO A 84 11.09 -6.42 -15.10
CA PRO A 84 11.47 -6.20 -16.49
C PRO A 84 10.58 -5.08 -17.04
N VAL A 85 11.21 -3.99 -17.46
CA VAL A 85 10.52 -2.96 -18.25
C VAL A 85 10.01 -3.62 -19.52
N LEU A 86 8.74 -4.02 -19.55
CA LEU A 86 8.01 -4.18 -20.79
C LEU A 86 7.86 -2.77 -21.37
N SER A 87 8.89 -2.31 -22.09
CA SER A 87 8.76 -1.11 -22.88
C SER A 87 7.75 -1.41 -23.98
N ALA A 88 6.57 -0.82 -23.91
CA ALA A 88 5.77 -0.58 -25.11
C ALA A 88 6.49 0.50 -25.92
N ARG A 89 7.66 0.16 -26.49
CA ARG A 89 8.26 0.98 -27.54
C ARG A 89 7.29 0.91 -28.73
N ARG A 90 6.68 2.05 -29.05
CA ARG A 90 6.08 2.29 -30.36
C ARG A 90 7.17 2.36 -31.42
#